data_AF-A0A3C0MWY1-F1
#
_entry.id   AF-A0A3C0MWY1-F1
#
_cell.length_a   1.000
_cell.length_b   1.000
_cell.length_c   1.000
_cell.angle_alpha   90.00
_cell.angle_beta   90.00
_cell.angle_gamma   90.00
#
_symmetry.space_group_name_H-M   'P 1'
#
loop_
_entity.id
_entity.type
_entity.pdbx_description
1 polymer ?
#
loop_
_entity_poly.entity_id
_entity_poly.type
_entity_poly.pdbx_seq_one_letter_code
_entity_poly.pdbx_strand_id
1 'polypeptide(L)'
;MRKRALLLSAFILFISAAFLKADDFLEIHTPVFTVYCDPSINLDRLYKKINRRRLYFYKSTRPDPSSTAEEKMAFRVNLILEKVKEILGMYPASMNFKIKIFKDQVSVTDAYRGITGRNDKVKAFYVHKLRTIFTSEQGVTDSVLAHEMGHLLQNYYFVAPPSAKISELLSIYVDTNLEE
;
A
#
# COMPACT_ATOMS: atom_id res chain seq x y z
N MET A 1 -30.54 40.29 -37.20
CA MET A 1 -30.87 38.95 -36.67
C MET A 1 -29.59 38.24 -36.26
N ARG A 2 -29.43 37.98 -34.95
CA ARG A 2 -28.25 37.33 -34.36
C ARG A 2 -28.33 35.82 -34.54
N LYS A 3 -27.28 35.17 -35.04
CA LYS A 3 -27.02 33.74 -34.81
C LYS A 3 -25.60 33.59 -34.29
N ARG A 4 -25.50 33.42 -32.97
CA ARG A 4 -24.28 33.00 -32.27
C ARG A 4 -24.16 31.48 -32.48
N ALA A 5 -23.10 31.03 -33.14
CA ALA A 5 -22.72 29.62 -33.11
C ALA A 5 -21.70 29.46 -31.97
N LEU A 6 -22.16 28.92 -30.83
CA LEU A 6 -21.29 28.39 -29.80
C LEU A 6 -20.72 27.06 -30.30
N LEU A 7 -19.42 27.02 -30.57
CA LEU A 7 -18.66 25.78 -30.61
C LEU A 7 -18.41 25.35 -29.16
N LEU A 8 -19.31 24.54 -28.59
CA LEU A 8 -19.02 23.80 -27.37
C LEU A 8 -18.15 22.59 -27.76
N SER A 9 -16.88 22.66 -27.40
CA SER A 9 -15.95 21.55 -27.39
C SER A 9 -16.41 20.50 -26.38
N ALA A 10 -17.19 19.51 -26.83
CA ALA A 10 -17.49 18.31 -26.07
C ALA A 10 -16.33 17.31 -26.22
N PHE A 11 -15.22 17.56 -25.52
CA PHE A 11 -14.20 16.54 -25.30
C PHE A 11 -14.70 15.63 -24.18
N ILE A 12 -15.63 14.74 -24.51
CA ILE A 12 -16.11 13.71 -23.59
C ILE A 12 -14.96 12.73 -23.40
N LEU A 13 -14.35 12.81 -22.22
CA LEU A 13 -13.47 11.80 -21.65
C LEU A 13 -14.14 10.44 -21.75
N PHE A 14 -13.78 9.66 -22.77
CA PHE A 14 -13.90 8.20 -22.74
C PHE A 14 -12.86 7.67 -21.75
N ILE A 15 -13.11 7.85 -20.45
CA ILE A 15 -12.52 6.96 -19.45
C ILE A 15 -13.25 5.65 -19.68
N SER A 16 -12.55 4.73 -20.35
CA SER A 16 -12.96 3.35 -20.53
C SER A 16 -13.53 2.80 -19.21
N ALA A 17 -14.83 2.50 -19.21
CA ALA A 17 -15.55 1.85 -18.13
C ALA A 17 -15.07 0.40 -17.87
N ALA A 18 -13.98 -0.04 -18.52
CA ALA A 18 -13.37 -1.36 -18.31
C ALA A 18 -12.51 -1.46 -17.04
N PHE A 19 -12.34 -0.38 -16.27
CA PHE A 19 -11.54 -0.38 -15.02
C PHE A 19 -12.37 -0.52 -13.72
N LEU A 20 -13.69 -0.69 -13.83
CA LEU A 20 -14.58 -0.92 -12.68
C LEU A 20 -15.32 -2.24 -12.87
N LYS A 21 -14.59 -3.34 -13.03
CA LYS A 21 -15.10 -4.57 -12.44
C LYS A 21 -15.07 -4.30 -10.93
N ALA A 22 -16.24 -4.25 -10.30
CA ALA A 22 -16.32 -4.34 -8.85
C ALA A 22 -15.83 -5.74 -8.49
N ASP A 23 -14.52 -5.91 -8.48
CA ASP A 23 -13.90 -7.10 -7.93
C ASP A 23 -14.21 -7.03 -6.43
N ASP A 24 -15.03 -7.94 -5.92
CA ASP A 24 -15.30 -8.08 -4.50
C ASP A 24 -14.00 -8.49 -3.82
N PHE A 25 -13.17 -7.52 -3.41
CA PHE A 25 -11.93 -7.79 -2.68
C PHE A 25 -12.28 -8.38 -1.30
N LEU A 26 -11.47 -9.34 -0.85
CA LEU A 26 -11.46 -9.70 0.56
C LEU A 26 -10.90 -8.51 1.36
N GLU A 27 -11.64 -8.07 2.37
CA GLU A 27 -11.28 -6.90 3.17
C GLU A 27 -10.87 -7.30 4.59
N ILE A 28 -9.66 -6.90 4.99
CA ILE A 28 -9.20 -6.99 6.37
C ILE A 28 -9.16 -5.56 6.92
N HIS A 29 -10.18 -5.21 7.69
CA HIS A 29 -10.36 -3.87 8.22
C HIS A 29 -9.82 -3.72 9.65
N THR A 30 -9.13 -2.62 9.93
CA THR A 30 -8.70 -2.19 11.25
C THR A 30 -8.92 -0.68 11.42
N PRO A 31 -8.87 -0.13 12.64
CA PRO A 31 -8.97 1.33 12.83
C PRO A 31 -7.89 2.14 12.09
N VAL A 32 -6.72 1.54 11.82
CA VAL A 32 -5.53 2.22 11.28
C VAL A 32 -5.36 1.98 9.78
N PHE A 33 -5.82 0.84 9.26
CA PHE A 33 -5.66 0.48 7.86
C PHE A 33 -6.70 -0.53 7.38
N THR A 34 -6.84 -0.65 6.06
CA THR A 34 -7.59 -1.72 5.41
C THR A 34 -6.74 -2.42 4.37
N VAL A 35 -6.70 -3.76 4.40
CA VAL A 35 -6.06 -4.57 3.37
C VAL A 35 -7.14 -5.10 2.43
N TYR A 36 -7.02 -4.80 1.15
CA TYR A 36 -7.82 -5.36 0.07
C TYR A 36 -7.01 -6.45 -0.62
N CYS A 37 -7.44 -7.70 -0.49
CA CYS A 37 -6.81 -8.85 -1.12
C CYS A 37 -7.70 -9.40 -2.23
N ASP A 38 -7.11 -9.71 -3.38
CA ASP A 38 -7.80 -10.48 -4.41
C ASP A 38 -8.34 -11.79 -3.79
N PRO A 39 -9.63 -12.15 -3.98
CA PRO A 39 -10.25 -13.31 -3.33
C PRO A 39 -9.58 -14.65 -3.63
N SER A 40 -8.82 -14.73 -4.74
CA SER A 40 -8.09 -15.94 -5.13
C SER A 40 -6.75 -16.10 -4.41
N ILE A 41 -6.36 -15.15 -3.55
CA ILE A 41 -5.13 -15.22 -2.76
C ILE A 41 -5.33 -16.10 -1.53
N ASN A 42 -4.39 -17.02 -1.31
CA ASN A 42 -4.34 -17.78 -0.07
C ASN A 42 -3.67 -16.94 1.04
N LEU A 43 -4.45 -16.50 2.03
CA LEU A 43 -3.96 -15.63 3.10
C LEU A 43 -2.87 -16.27 3.97
N ASP A 44 -2.91 -17.59 4.23
CA ASP A 44 -1.85 -18.25 5.01
C ASP A 44 -0.50 -18.22 4.28
N ARG A 45 -0.50 -18.42 2.97
CA ARG A 45 0.70 -18.32 2.13
C ARG A 45 1.22 -16.89 2.10
N LEU A 46 0.31 -15.93 1.95
CA LEU A 46 0.64 -14.51 1.98
C LEU A 46 1.24 -14.09 3.33
N TYR A 47 0.63 -14.52 4.43
CA TYR A 47 1.13 -14.31 5.79
C TYR A 47 2.55 -14.82 5.95
N LYS A 48 2.84 -16.05 5.50
CA LYS A 48 4.20 -16.61 5.53
C LYS A 48 5.22 -15.77 4.75
N LYS A 49 4.82 -15.15 3.63
CA LYS A 49 5.68 -14.27 2.83
C LYS A 49 6.02 -12.96 3.53
N ILE A 50 5.04 -12.36 4.21
CA ILE A 50 5.24 -11.11 4.94
C ILE A 50 5.77 -11.34 6.35
N ASN A 51 5.84 -12.59 6.82
CA ASN A 51 6.35 -13.00 8.13
C ASN A 51 7.71 -13.74 8.04
N ARG A 52 8.60 -13.31 7.13
CA ARG A 52 9.92 -13.95 6.95
C ARG A 52 10.96 -13.41 7.93
N ARG A 53 10.94 -12.11 8.20
CA ARG A 53 11.83 -11.44 9.13
C ARG A 53 11.28 -11.49 10.55
N ARG A 54 12.18 -11.75 11.51
CA ARG A 54 11.87 -11.77 12.94
C ARG A 54 11.81 -10.33 13.45
N LEU A 55 10.61 -9.75 13.41
CA LEU A 55 10.37 -8.44 13.99
C LEU A 55 10.09 -8.60 15.48
N TYR A 56 10.81 -7.84 16.30
CA TYR A 56 10.54 -7.72 17.72
C TYR A 56 9.94 -6.35 17.99
N PHE A 57 8.79 -6.35 18.65
CA PHE A 57 8.22 -5.13 19.21
C PHE A 57 7.75 -5.45 20.62
N TYR A 58 8.34 -4.78 21.61
CA TYR A 58 8.19 -5.10 23.04
C TYR A 58 6.74 -5.02 23.54
N LYS A 59 5.86 -4.33 22.81
CA LYS A 59 4.41 -4.19 23.13
C LYS A 59 3.49 -5.08 22.28
N SER A 60 4.01 -5.99 21.46
CA SER A 60 3.17 -6.84 20.61
C SER A 60 2.84 -8.17 21.27
N THR A 61 1.55 -8.42 21.54
CA THR A 61 1.05 -9.75 21.90
C THR A 61 0.81 -10.52 20.61
N ARG A 62 1.52 -11.64 20.42
CA ARG A 62 1.33 -12.50 19.24
C ARG A 62 -0.12 -13.03 19.21
N PRO A 63 -0.72 -13.17 18.01
CA PRO A 63 -2.04 -13.77 17.88
C PRO A 63 -2.00 -15.23 18.35
N ASP A 64 -3.12 -15.70 18.92
CA ASP A 64 -3.28 -17.10 19.31
C ASP A 64 -3.08 -18.02 18.10
N PRO A 65 -2.48 -19.21 18.24
CA PRO A 65 -2.37 -20.17 17.14
C PRO A 65 -3.68 -20.45 16.39
N SER A 66 -4.82 -20.43 17.10
CA SER A 66 -6.18 -20.61 16.58
C SER A 66 -6.76 -19.39 15.85
N SER A 67 -6.08 -18.24 15.86
CA SER A 67 -6.53 -17.04 15.15
C SER A 67 -6.69 -17.29 13.65
N THR A 68 -7.64 -16.59 13.05
CA THR A 68 -7.91 -16.60 11.61
C THR A 68 -6.72 -16.08 10.80
N ALA A 69 -6.70 -16.36 9.50
CA ALA A 69 -5.64 -15.88 8.62
C ALA A 69 -5.67 -14.34 8.50
N GLU A 70 -6.86 -13.75 8.54
CA GLU A 70 -7.14 -12.32 8.54
C GLU A 70 -6.56 -11.64 9.78
N GLU A 71 -6.77 -12.20 10.97
CA GLU A 71 -6.21 -11.68 12.21
C GLU A 71 -4.68 -11.77 12.22
N LYS A 72 -4.11 -12.89 11.75
CA LYS A 72 -2.66 -13.06 11.61
C LYS A 72 -2.06 -12.05 10.62
N MET A 73 -2.74 -11.79 9.51
CA MET A 73 -2.37 -10.77 8.52
C MET A 73 -2.44 -9.36 9.11
N ALA A 74 -3.55 -9.00 9.75
CA ALA A 74 -3.71 -7.70 10.40
C ALA A 74 -2.63 -7.46 11.46
N PHE A 75 -2.39 -8.46 12.32
CA PHE A 75 -1.30 -8.42 13.29
C PHE A 75 0.05 -8.17 12.62
N ARG A 76 0.37 -8.91 11.54
CA ARG A 76 1.68 -8.78 10.89
C ARG A 76 1.86 -7.43 10.20
N VAL A 77 0.84 -6.93 9.52
CA VAL A 77 0.86 -5.59 8.90
C VAL A 77 1.05 -4.52 9.97
N ASN A 78 0.34 -4.63 11.10
CA ASN A 78 0.51 -3.71 12.22
C ASN A 78 1.92 -3.79 12.82
N LEU A 79 2.49 -4.99 12.98
CA LEU A 79 3.84 -5.18 13.50
C LEU A 79 4.90 -4.53 12.59
N ILE A 80 4.76 -4.66 11.27
CA ILE A 80 5.63 -3.97 10.30
C ILE A 80 5.49 -2.46 10.46
N LEU A 81 4.26 -1.93 10.51
CA LEU A 81 4.00 -0.50 10.67
C LEU A 81 4.64 0.05 11.96
N GLU A 82 4.45 -0.61 13.10
CA GLU A 82 5.03 -0.19 14.36
C GLU A 82 6.56 -0.21 14.32
N LYS A 83 7.17 -1.22 13.65
CA LYS A 83 8.62 -1.25 13.47
C LYS A 83 9.12 -0.11 12.58
N VAL A 84 8.39 0.23 11.52
CA VAL A 84 8.71 1.38 10.65
C VAL A 84 8.64 2.70 11.42
N LYS A 85 7.63 2.87 12.30
CA LYS A 85 7.53 4.03 13.20
C LYS A 85 8.71 4.13 14.15
N GLU A 86 9.12 3.00 14.72
CA GLU A 86 10.27 2.93 15.61
C GLU A 86 11.56 3.34 14.89
N ILE A 87 11.85 2.74 13.72
CA ILE A 87 13.07 3.01 12.94
C ILE A 87 13.15 4.49 12.52
N LEU A 88 12.04 5.07 12.08
CA LEU A 88 12.03 6.47 11.65
C LEU A 88 11.85 7.46 12.79
N GLY A 89 11.49 7.00 14.00
CA GLY A 89 11.11 7.87 15.11
C GLY A 89 9.88 8.74 14.81
N MET A 90 8.97 8.27 13.94
CA MET A 90 7.83 9.05 13.45
C MET A 90 6.52 8.47 13.96
N TYR A 91 5.78 9.26 14.76
CA TYR A 91 4.55 8.82 15.43
C TYR A 91 3.38 9.77 15.12
N PRO A 92 2.80 9.71 13.91
CA PRO A 92 1.64 10.53 13.57
C PRO A 92 0.45 10.21 14.47
N ALA A 93 -0.31 11.24 14.85
CA ALA A 93 -1.42 11.13 15.79
C ALA A 93 -2.58 10.26 15.28
N SER A 94 -2.81 10.24 13.96
CA SER A 94 -3.80 9.38 13.33
C SER A 94 -3.33 8.93 11.95
N MET A 95 -3.67 7.70 11.59
CA MET A 95 -3.37 7.12 10.28
C MET A 95 -4.59 6.34 9.79
N ASN A 96 -4.87 6.45 8.51
CA ASN A 96 -5.86 5.61 7.83
C ASN A 96 -5.42 5.41 6.38
N PHE A 97 -4.89 4.23 6.09
CA PHE A 97 -4.32 3.91 4.79
C PHE A 97 -4.78 2.55 4.29
N LYS A 98 -4.50 2.29 3.03
CA LYS A 98 -4.95 1.08 2.33
C LYS A 98 -3.75 0.31 1.82
N ILE A 99 -3.88 -1.01 1.81
CA ILE A 99 -2.96 -1.90 1.08
C ILE A 99 -3.81 -2.67 0.08
N LYS A 100 -3.50 -2.60 -1.21
CA LYS A 100 -4.16 -3.37 -2.25
C LYS A 100 -3.20 -4.42 -2.79
N ILE A 101 -3.55 -5.69 -2.58
CA ILE A 101 -2.76 -6.86 -2.96
C ILE A 101 -3.48 -7.56 -4.10
N PHE A 102 -2.94 -7.40 -5.31
CA PHE A 102 -3.43 -8.07 -6.50
C PHE A 102 -2.92 -9.50 -6.60
N LYS A 103 -3.59 -10.32 -7.41
CA LYS A 103 -3.12 -11.68 -7.68
C LYS A 103 -1.74 -11.72 -8.35
N ASP A 104 -1.51 -10.84 -9.32
CA ASP A 104 -0.31 -10.85 -10.15
C ASP A 104 0.36 -9.48 -10.31
N GLN A 105 1.60 -9.50 -10.80
CA GLN A 105 2.41 -8.29 -11.02
C GLN A 105 1.92 -7.46 -12.21
N VAL A 106 1.19 -8.06 -13.14
CA VAL A 106 0.63 -7.38 -14.31
C VAL A 106 -0.41 -6.37 -13.84
N SER A 107 -1.30 -6.79 -12.94
CA SER A 107 -2.32 -5.96 -12.31
C SER A 107 -1.73 -4.77 -11.54
N VAL A 108 -0.59 -4.97 -10.85
CA VAL A 108 0.14 -3.88 -10.19
C VAL A 108 0.70 -2.89 -11.23
N THR A 109 1.31 -3.39 -12.29
CA THR A 109 1.88 -2.56 -13.36
C THR A 109 0.80 -1.78 -14.09
N ASP A 110 -0.35 -2.40 -14.33
CA ASP A 110 -1.51 -1.75 -14.95
C ASP A 110 -2.11 -0.68 -14.04
N ALA A 111 -2.21 -0.94 -12.73
CA ALA A 111 -2.59 0.07 -11.75
C ALA A 111 -1.59 1.24 -11.72
N TYR A 112 -0.29 0.95 -11.75
CA TYR A 112 0.77 1.97 -11.81
C TYR A 112 0.64 2.84 -13.05
N ARG A 113 0.47 2.22 -14.22
CA ARG A 113 0.29 2.92 -15.50
C ARG A 113 -0.98 3.75 -15.50
N GLY A 114 -2.09 3.22 -15.00
CA GLY A 114 -3.36 3.94 -14.91
C GLY A 114 -3.29 5.17 -13.99
N ILE A 115 -2.51 5.11 -12.90
CA ILE A 115 -2.39 6.20 -11.94
C ILE A 115 -1.36 7.25 -12.36
N THR A 116 -0.22 6.81 -12.92
CA THR A 116 0.93 7.70 -13.18
C THR A 116 1.10 8.08 -14.64
N GLY A 117 0.47 7.37 -15.57
CA GLY A 117 0.71 7.48 -17.00
C GLY A 117 2.05 6.88 -17.47
N ARG A 118 2.86 6.34 -16.55
CA ARG A 118 4.18 5.78 -16.85
C ARG A 118 4.10 4.28 -17.10
N ASN A 119 4.95 3.76 -17.99
CA ASN A 119 4.97 2.34 -18.35
C ASN A 119 6.18 1.61 -17.72
N ASP A 120 6.40 1.83 -16.43
CA ASP A 120 7.49 1.20 -15.69
C ASP A 120 7.01 -0.07 -14.99
N LYS A 121 7.85 -1.10 -14.96
CA LYS A 121 7.61 -2.31 -14.19
C LYS A 121 8.03 -2.07 -12.74
N VAL A 122 7.06 -1.87 -11.87
CA VAL A 122 7.27 -1.70 -10.42
C VAL A 122 6.82 -2.97 -9.68
N LYS A 123 7.52 -3.33 -8.60
CA LYS A 123 7.14 -4.46 -7.72
C LYS A 123 5.98 -4.09 -6.80
N ALA A 124 6.10 -2.93 -6.18
CA ALA A 124 5.09 -2.27 -5.37
C ALA A 124 5.26 -0.76 -5.52
N PHE A 125 4.27 0.01 -5.08
CA PHE A 125 4.37 1.46 -5.00
C PHE A 125 3.31 2.05 -4.07
N TYR A 126 3.67 3.12 -3.38
CA TYR A 126 2.77 3.96 -2.60
C TYR A 126 2.27 5.17 -3.40
N VAL A 127 0.97 5.47 -3.27
CA VAL A 127 0.35 6.67 -3.86
C VAL A 127 -0.16 7.58 -2.76
N HIS A 128 0.51 8.72 -2.57
CA HIS A 128 0.17 9.71 -1.55
C HIS A 128 -1.30 10.15 -1.56
N LYS A 129 -1.81 10.56 -2.72
CA LYS A 129 -3.19 11.05 -2.86
C LYS A 129 -4.24 10.02 -2.48
N LEU A 130 -3.94 8.74 -2.65
CA LEU A 130 -4.84 7.63 -2.34
C LEU A 130 -4.55 7.02 -0.97
N ARG A 131 -3.45 7.38 -0.32
CA ARG A 131 -2.92 6.74 0.90
C ARG A 131 -2.92 5.22 0.75
N THR A 132 -2.53 4.74 -0.43
CA THR A 132 -2.66 3.33 -0.81
C THR A 132 -1.33 2.78 -1.26
N ILE A 133 -0.94 1.65 -0.68
CA ILE A 133 0.17 0.81 -1.13
C ILE A 133 -0.40 -0.23 -2.09
N PHE A 134 0.20 -0.37 -3.28
CA PHE A 134 -0.18 -1.38 -4.26
C PHE A 134 0.94 -2.41 -4.40
N THR A 135 0.59 -3.69 -4.39
CA THR A 135 1.54 -4.80 -4.54
C THR A 135 0.84 -6.05 -5.07
N SER A 136 1.59 -7.12 -5.36
CA SER A 136 1.05 -8.40 -5.81
C SER A 136 1.33 -9.51 -4.79
N GLU A 137 0.56 -10.61 -4.84
CA GLU A 137 0.85 -11.83 -4.07
C GLU A 137 2.30 -12.28 -4.30
N GLN A 138 2.82 -12.14 -5.52
CA GLN A 138 4.18 -12.53 -5.86
C GLN A 138 5.24 -11.59 -5.25
N GLY A 139 5.04 -10.29 -5.38
CA GLY A 139 6.02 -9.25 -5.05
C GLY A 139 6.04 -8.82 -3.59
N VAL A 140 4.98 -9.08 -2.83
CA VAL A 140 4.86 -8.65 -1.43
C VAL A 140 5.77 -9.45 -0.50
N THR A 141 6.52 -8.71 0.31
CA THR A 141 7.36 -9.19 1.42
C THR A 141 7.28 -8.16 2.56
N ASP A 142 7.80 -8.50 3.74
CA ASP A 142 8.00 -7.53 4.83
C ASP A 142 8.87 -6.35 4.42
N SER A 143 10.01 -6.62 3.78
CA SER A 143 10.93 -5.61 3.22
C SER A 143 10.21 -4.63 2.28
N VAL A 144 9.44 -5.15 1.32
CA VAL A 144 8.69 -4.32 0.36
C VAL A 144 7.62 -3.50 1.07
N LEU A 145 6.85 -4.11 1.99
CA LEU A 145 5.84 -3.37 2.74
C LEU A 145 6.46 -2.29 3.62
N ALA A 146 7.57 -2.58 4.29
CA ALA A 146 8.26 -1.64 5.15
C ALA A 146 8.80 -0.44 4.36
N HIS A 147 9.39 -0.67 3.18
CA HIS A 147 9.82 0.40 2.27
C HIS A 147 8.67 1.34 1.90
N GLU A 148 7.55 0.78 1.44
CA GLU A 148 6.38 1.57 1.06
C GLU A 148 5.71 2.26 2.26
N MET A 149 5.71 1.60 3.44
CA MET A 149 5.28 2.21 4.70
C MET A 149 6.22 3.34 5.15
N GLY A 150 7.50 3.32 4.77
CA GLY A 150 8.42 4.43 4.94
C GLY A 150 7.91 5.68 4.21
N HIS A 151 7.58 5.56 2.93
CA HIS A 151 7.00 6.67 2.17
C HIS A 151 5.64 7.13 2.72
N LEU A 152 4.81 6.17 3.14
CA LEU A 152 3.53 6.42 3.79
C LEU A 152 3.72 7.28 5.05
N LEU A 153 4.60 6.86 5.96
CA LEU A 153 4.78 7.48 7.26
C LEU A 153 5.33 8.90 7.14
N GLN A 154 6.29 9.10 6.24
CA GLN A 154 6.79 10.44 5.91
C GLN A 154 5.67 11.39 5.47
N ASN A 155 4.70 10.90 4.68
CA ASN A 155 3.55 11.70 4.23
C ASN A 155 2.53 12.00 5.33
N TYR A 156 2.48 11.20 6.40
CA TYR A 156 1.67 11.50 7.58
C TYR A 156 2.38 12.41 8.58
N TYR A 157 3.71 12.35 8.63
CA TYR A 157 4.50 13.01 9.65
C TYR A 157 4.95 14.41 9.26
N PHE A 158 5.39 14.60 8.01
CA PHE A 158 5.86 15.90 7.54
C PHE A 158 4.70 16.75 7.01
N VAL A 159 4.69 18.03 7.39
CA VAL A 159 3.74 19.03 6.88
C VAL A 159 3.91 19.22 5.37
N ALA A 160 5.16 19.22 4.89
CA ALA A 160 5.51 19.22 3.48
C ALA A 160 6.31 17.95 3.17
N PRO A 161 6.00 17.22 2.09
CA PRO A 161 6.71 15.99 1.79
C PRO A 161 8.21 16.28 1.55
N PRO A 162 9.10 15.41 2.05
CA PRO A 162 10.53 15.55 1.76
C PRO A 162 10.78 15.42 0.26
N SER A 163 11.91 15.95 -0.22
CA SER A 163 12.31 15.76 -1.61
C SER A 163 12.38 14.26 -1.96
N ALA A 164 12.11 13.89 -3.21
CA ALA A 164 12.05 12.49 -3.63
C ALA A 164 13.30 11.69 -3.23
N LYS A 165 14.49 12.29 -3.34
CA LYS A 165 15.76 11.66 -2.95
C LYS A 165 15.85 11.39 -1.44
N ILE A 166 15.42 12.33 -0.61
CA ILE A 166 15.39 12.14 0.85
C ILE A 166 14.31 11.12 1.22
N SER A 167 13.16 11.15 0.53
CA SER A 167 12.08 10.22 0.79
C SER A 167 12.50 8.77 0.55
N GLU A 168 13.17 8.52 -0.58
CA GLU A 168 13.72 7.23 -0.92
C GLU A 168 14.83 6.80 0.05
N LEU A 169 15.73 7.72 0.43
CA LEU A 169 16.79 7.42 1.39
C LEU A 169 16.22 6.93 2.74
N LEU A 170 15.17 7.58 3.24
CA LEU A 170 14.50 7.16 4.47
C LEU A 170 13.79 5.80 4.33
N SER A 171 13.18 5.53 3.17
CA SER A 171 12.54 4.22 2.92
C SER A 171 13.56 3.08 2.78
N ILE A 172 14.70 3.32 2.12
CA ILE A 172 15.82 2.38 2.06
C ILE A 172 16.40 2.13 3.46
N TYR A 173 16.53 3.18 4.27
CA TYR A 173 16.97 3.06 5.65
C TYR A 173 16.03 2.14 6.44
N VAL A 174 14.71 2.32 6.31
CA VAL A 174 13.71 1.43 6.92
C VAL A 174 13.90 -0.03 6.49
N ASP A 175 14.03 -0.31 5.20
CA ASP A 175 14.18 -1.68 4.72
C ASP A 175 15.47 -2.34 5.27
N THR A 176 16.57 -1.58 5.28
CA THR A 176 17.88 -2.08 5.71
C THR A 176 17.93 -2.37 7.21
N ASN A 177 17.21 -1.60 8.03
CA ASN A 177 17.23 -1.71 9.49
C ASN A 177 16.00 -2.48 10.05
N LEU A 178 15.24 -3.16 9.18
CA LEU A 178 13.98 -3.80 9.60
C LEU A 178 14.17 -4.95 10.59
N GLU A 179 15.37 -5.56 10.64
CA GLU A 179 15.70 -6.69 11.52
C GLU A 179 16.45 -6.30 12.80
N GLU A 180 16.90 -5.04 12.92
CA GLU A 180 17.57 -4.52 14.12
C GLU A 180 16.58 -4.36 15.27
#